data_AF-M0B041-F1
#
_entry.id   AF-M0B041-F1
#
_cell.length_a   1.000
_cell.length_b   1.000
_cell.length_c   1.000
_cell.angle_alpha   90.00
_cell.angle_beta   90.00
_cell.angle_gamma   90.00
#
_symmetry.space_group_name_H-M   'P 1'
#
loop_
_entity.id
_entity.type
_entity.pdbx_description
1 polymer ?
#
loop_
_entity_poly.entity_id
_entity_poly.type
_entity_poly.pdbx_seq_one_letter_code
_entity_poly.pdbx_strand_id
1 'polypeptide(L)'
;MSDRDSNLDPDAGTDRDPTEKPTRDAEEAKQEGEQMARNWIAVGVVSIFLLLLIVVGLMQATGLVDVFGPIAETQTQQWAVFAVLALIVVALAGWSWTTLVR
;
A
#
# COMPACT_ATOMS: atom_id res chain seq x y z
N MET A 1 63.01 -10.67 -36.11
CA MET A 1 62.74 -10.06 -34.79
C MET A 1 61.26 -9.71 -34.78
N SER A 2 60.41 -10.72 -34.57
CA SER A 2 59.63 -10.93 -33.33
C SER A 2 58.85 -9.70 -32.87
N ASP A 3 57.55 -9.75 -33.15
CA ASP A 3 56.51 -9.72 -32.13
C ASP A 3 56.77 -8.76 -30.97
N ARG A 4 56.36 -7.49 -31.12
CA ARG A 4 56.17 -6.66 -29.94
C ARG A 4 55.14 -5.54 -29.99
N ASP A 5 54.34 -5.45 -31.06
CA ASP A 5 53.30 -4.41 -31.15
C ASP A 5 51.87 -4.98 -31.18
N SER A 6 51.69 -6.25 -30.77
CA SER A 6 50.38 -6.92 -30.77
C SER A 6 49.57 -6.71 -29.48
N ASN A 7 49.84 -5.67 -28.69
CA ASN A 7 49.11 -5.44 -27.45
C ASN A 7 49.18 -3.98 -27.02
N LEU A 8 48.29 -3.15 -27.54
CA LEU A 8 47.49 -2.30 -26.66
C LEU A 8 46.20 -1.93 -27.39
N ASP A 9 45.13 -2.41 -26.78
CA ASP A 9 43.74 -2.35 -27.19
C ASP A 9 43.30 -0.91 -27.52
N PRO A 10 42.70 -0.63 -28.69
CA PRO A 10 42.18 0.70 -29.01
C PRO A 10 40.95 1.09 -28.16
N ASP A 11 40.52 0.24 -27.23
CA ASP A 11 39.43 0.50 -26.29
C ASP A 11 39.88 1.16 -24.97
N ALA A 12 41.19 1.44 -24.82
CA ALA A 12 41.77 2.15 -23.69
C ALA A 12 41.33 3.63 -23.68
N GLY A 13 40.14 3.88 -23.13
CA GLY A 13 39.69 5.21 -22.75
C GLY A 13 38.31 5.61 -23.26
N THR A 14 37.37 4.67 -23.39
CA THR A 14 35.98 5.06 -23.08
C THR A 14 35.83 4.97 -21.57
N ASP A 15 36.42 5.93 -20.85
CA ASP A 15 36.01 6.28 -19.50
C ASP A 15 34.59 6.83 -19.60
N ARG A 16 33.63 5.93 -19.79
CA ARG A 16 32.24 6.16 -19.42
C ARG A 16 32.25 6.23 -17.91
N ASP A 17 32.39 7.45 -17.42
CA ASP A 17 32.11 7.79 -16.04
C ASP A 17 30.81 7.06 -15.65
N PRO A 18 30.83 6.10 -14.71
CA PRO A 18 29.64 5.32 -14.35
C PRO A 18 28.57 6.18 -13.66
N THR A 19 28.85 7.47 -13.47
CA THR A 19 27.95 8.47 -12.91
C THR A 19 27.02 9.11 -13.95
N GLU A 20 27.21 8.88 -15.24
CA GLU A 20 26.33 9.40 -16.29
C GLU A 20 25.20 8.41 -16.61
N LYS A 21 24.44 8.02 -15.58
CA LYS A 21 23.09 7.53 -15.82
C LYS A 21 22.23 8.73 -16.20
N PRO A 22 21.57 8.71 -17.37
CA PRO A 22 20.77 9.83 -17.80
C PRO A 22 19.69 10.07 -16.75
N THR A 23 19.47 11.34 -16.44
CA THR A 23 18.45 11.94 -15.57
C THR A 23 17.00 11.58 -15.92
N ARG A 24 16.75 10.47 -16.62
CA ARG A 24 15.45 9.82 -16.82
C ARG A 24 14.97 9.05 -15.59
N ASP A 25 15.88 8.65 -14.69
CA ASP A 25 15.54 7.94 -13.45
C ASP A 25 14.72 8.81 -12.48
N ALA A 26 14.87 10.14 -12.49
CA ALA A 26 14.17 11.00 -11.52
C ALA A 26 12.68 11.22 -11.86
N GLU A 27 12.32 11.23 -13.14
CA GLU A 27 10.93 11.34 -13.61
C GLU A 27 10.23 9.98 -13.52
N GLU A 28 10.91 8.88 -13.91
CA GLU A 28 10.41 7.51 -13.77
C GLU A 28 10.27 7.11 -12.29
N ALA A 29 11.23 7.44 -11.42
CA ALA A 29 11.12 7.18 -9.98
C ALA A 29 10.02 8.00 -9.29
N LYS A 30 9.65 9.18 -9.80
CA LYS A 30 8.50 9.94 -9.28
C LYS A 30 7.17 9.27 -9.63
N GLN A 31 7.03 8.75 -10.84
CA GLN A 31 5.82 8.03 -11.26
C GLN A 31 5.70 6.68 -10.56
N GLU A 32 6.80 5.96 -10.36
CA GLU A 32 6.84 4.75 -9.53
C GLU A 32 6.59 5.05 -8.05
N GLY A 33 7.14 6.15 -7.54
CA GLY A 33 6.95 6.63 -6.17
C GLY A 33 5.51 7.03 -5.87
N GLU A 34 4.80 7.66 -6.80
CA GLU A 34 3.37 7.99 -6.64
C GLU A 34 2.49 6.75 -6.60
N GLN A 35 2.78 5.72 -7.42
CA GLN A 35 2.07 4.44 -7.37
C GLN A 35 2.36 3.68 -6.07
N MET A 36 3.61 3.67 -5.61
CA MET A 36 3.95 3.11 -4.30
C MET A 36 3.25 3.88 -3.18
N ALA A 37 3.32 5.20 -3.14
CA ALA A 37 2.66 6.02 -2.11
C ALA A 37 1.15 5.78 -2.06
N ARG A 38 0.48 5.64 -3.22
CA ARG A 38 -0.95 5.32 -3.29
C ARG A 38 -1.28 3.96 -2.65
N ASN A 39 -0.42 2.95 -2.86
CA ASN A 39 -0.59 1.63 -2.26
C ASN A 39 -0.43 1.68 -0.73
N TRP A 40 0.53 2.45 -0.21
CA TRP A 40 0.75 2.58 1.24
C TRP A 40 -0.37 3.35 1.94
N ILE A 41 -0.95 4.36 1.29
CA ILE A 41 -2.12 5.10 1.80
C ILE A 41 -3.32 4.16 1.97
N ALA A 42 -3.58 3.28 1.00
CA ALA A 42 -4.67 2.31 1.10
C ALA A 42 -4.51 1.39 2.32
N VAL A 43 -3.30 0.88 2.57
CA VAL A 43 -2.99 0.05 3.76
C VAL A 43 -3.21 0.83 5.05
N GLY A 44 -2.75 2.09 5.12
CA GLY A 44 -2.94 2.95 6.28
C GLY A 44 -4.42 3.21 6.58
N VAL A 45 -5.21 3.55 5.58
CA VAL A 45 -6.65 3.81 5.72
C VAL A 45 -7.38 2.56 6.22
N VAL A 46 -7.16 1.40 5.59
CA VAL A 46 -7.78 0.13 6.00
C VAL A 46 -7.43 -0.22 7.45
N SER A 47 -6.18 -0.02 7.85
CA SER A 47 -5.71 -0.30 9.22
C SER A 47 -6.42 0.59 10.25
N ILE A 48 -6.59 1.88 9.95
CA ILE A 48 -7.34 2.82 10.79
C ILE A 48 -8.79 2.35 10.93
N PHE A 49 -9.47 2.00 9.82
CA PHE A 49 -10.84 1.52 9.86
C PHE A 49 -11.00 0.22 10.67
N LEU A 50 -10.07 -0.72 10.54
CA LEU A 50 -10.03 -1.95 11.33
C LEU A 50 -9.88 -1.67 12.82
N LEU A 51 -8.97 -0.77 13.18
CA LEU A 51 -8.76 -0.38 14.57
C LEU A 51 -10.00 0.31 15.15
N LEU A 52 -10.65 1.18 14.38
CA LEU A 52 -11.92 1.79 14.77
C LEU A 52 -13.03 0.75 14.96
N LEU A 53 -13.14 -0.24 14.08
CA LEU A 53 -14.10 -1.34 14.25
C LEU A 53 -13.84 -2.11 15.55
N ILE A 54 -12.59 -2.40 15.88
CA ILE A 54 -12.23 -3.07 17.12
C ILE A 54 -12.62 -2.23 18.35
N VAL A 55 -12.30 -0.94 18.35
CA VAL A 55 -12.63 -0.04 19.45
C VAL A 55 -14.15 0.07 19.63
N VAL A 56 -14.90 0.27 18.55
CA VAL A 56 -16.37 0.34 18.59
C VAL A 56 -16.96 -0.98 19.08
N GLY A 57 -16.46 -2.11 18.58
CA GLY A 57 -16.89 -3.45 19.02
C GLY A 57 -16.63 -3.67 20.52
N LEU A 58 -15.48 -3.24 21.05
CA LEU A 58 -15.16 -3.31 22.47
C LEU A 58 -16.05 -2.39 23.32
N MET A 59 -16.30 -1.15 22.87
CA MET A 59 -17.18 -0.21 23.55
C MET A 59 -18.63 -0.72 23.59
N GLN A 60 -19.09 -1.37 22.53
CA GLN A 60 -20.41 -2.00 22.48
C GLN A 60 -20.46 -3.27 23.35
N ALA A 61 -19.42 -4.10 23.33
CA ALA A 61 -19.34 -5.32 24.15
C ALA A 61 -19.34 -5.02 25.65
N THR A 62 -18.76 -3.89 26.06
CA THR A 62 -18.75 -3.42 27.45
C THR A 62 -20.02 -2.66 27.85
N GLY A 63 -20.93 -2.41 26.91
CA GLY A 63 -22.14 -1.63 27.14
C GLY A 63 -21.89 -0.14 27.39
N LEU A 64 -20.67 0.34 27.12
CA LEU A 64 -20.28 1.74 27.28
C LEU A 64 -20.94 2.65 26.25
N VAL A 65 -21.23 2.12 25.06
CA VAL A 65 -21.86 2.87 23.96
C VAL A 65 -22.90 2.00 23.26
N ASP A 66 -24.07 2.58 23.02
CA ASP A 66 -25.13 1.97 22.20
C ASP A 66 -25.25 2.70 20.85
N VAL A 67 -24.27 2.45 19.96
CA VAL A 67 -24.20 3.11 18.64
C VAL A 67 -25.35 2.70 17.73
N PHE A 68 -25.83 1.46 17.87
CA PHE A 68 -26.85 0.88 16.99
C PHE A 68 -28.23 0.75 17.65
N GLY A 69 -28.42 1.23 18.89
CA GLY A 69 -29.69 1.26 19.60
C GLY A 69 -30.88 1.81 18.80
N PRO A 70 -30.73 2.86 17.96
CA PRO A 70 -31.81 3.34 17.11
C PRO A 70 -32.21 2.40 15.96
N ILE A 71 -31.32 1.50 15.56
CA ILE A 71 -31.47 0.62 14.40
C ILE A 71 -31.83 -0.81 14.85
N ALA A 72 -31.36 -1.20 16.03
CA ALA A 72 -31.49 -2.54 16.59
C ALA A 72 -31.78 -2.46 18.09
N GLU A 73 -32.98 -2.91 18.46
CA GLU A 73 -33.49 -2.87 19.84
C GLU A 73 -32.91 -3.98 20.72
N THR A 74 -32.34 -5.04 20.11
CA THR A 74 -31.79 -6.19 20.83
C THR A 74 -30.28 -6.30 20.65
N GLN A 75 -29.58 -6.74 21.70
CA GLN A 75 -28.12 -6.92 21.67
C GLN A 75 -27.66 -7.81 20.50
N THR A 76 -28.39 -8.90 20.22
CA THR A 76 -28.08 -9.80 19.09
C THR A 76 -28.24 -9.10 17.73
N GLN A 77 -29.28 -8.27 17.55
CA GLN A 77 -29.43 -7.49 16.31
C GLN A 77 -28.33 -6.43 16.18
N GLN A 78 -27.91 -5.79 17.27
CA GLN A 78 -26.81 -4.81 17.23
C GLN A 78 -25.50 -5.47 16.78
N TRP A 79 -25.22 -6.69 17.24
CA TRP A 79 -24.08 -7.47 16.77
C TRP A 79 -24.22 -7.88 15.30
N ALA A 80 -25.44 -8.19 14.84
CA ALA A 80 -25.68 -8.48 13.43
C ALA A 80 -25.42 -7.25 12.54
N VAL A 81 -25.91 -6.07 12.93
CA VAL A 81 -25.66 -4.80 12.21
C VAL A 81 -24.17 -4.47 12.19
N PHE A 82 -23.49 -4.62 13.34
CA PHE A 82 -22.04 -4.44 13.42
C PHE A 82 -21.28 -5.39 12.51
N ALA A 83 -21.66 -6.67 12.47
CA ALA A 83 -21.03 -7.67 11.60
C ALA A 83 -21.23 -7.31 10.11
N VAL A 84 -22.42 -6.85 9.72
CA VAL A 84 -22.68 -6.38 8.34
C VAL A 84 -21.80 -5.17 8.01
N LEU A 85 -21.67 -4.20 8.92
CA LEU A 85 -20.78 -3.06 8.73
C LEU A 85 -19.32 -3.49 8.56
N ALA A 86 -18.84 -4.40 9.41
CA ALA A 86 -17.48 -4.92 9.34
C ALA A 86 -17.23 -5.63 8.00
N LEU A 87 -18.19 -6.43 7.52
CA LEU A 87 -18.11 -7.07 6.21
C LEU A 87 -18.05 -6.06 5.06
N ILE A 88 -18.82 -4.96 5.13
CA ILE A 88 -18.77 -3.89 4.13
C ILE A 88 -17.37 -3.27 4.10
N VAL A 89 -16.80 -2.94 5.27
CA VAL A 89 -15.45 -2.37 5.36
C VAL A 89 -14.41 -3.33 4.78
N VAL A 90 -14.48 -4.62 5.11
CA VAL A 90 -13.56 -5.64 4.58
C VAL A 90 -13.75 -5.82 3.08
N ALA A 91 -14.98 -5.82 2.57
CA ALA A 91 -15.25 -5.92 1.14
C ALA A 91 -14.71 -4.71 0.38
N LEU A 92 -14.86 -3.50 0.91
CA LEU A 92 -14.28 -2.29 0.32
C LEU A 92 -12.75 -2.31 0.35
N ALA A 93 -12.16 -2.76 1.46
CA ALA A 93 -10.72 -2.94 1.57
C ALA A 93 -10.20 -3.97 0.56
N GLY A 94 -10.83 -5.15 0.48
CA GLY A 94 -10.49 -6.21 -0.46
C GLY A 94 -10.68 -5.79 -1.91
N TRP A 95 -11.78 -5.10 -2.23
CA TRP A 95 -12.04 -4.58 -3.57
C TRP A 95 -11.02 -3.52 -3.98
N SER A 96 -10.64 -2.62 -3.07
CA SER A 96 -9.59 -1.62 -3.30
C SER A 96 -8.29 -2.28 -3.78
N TRP A 97 -7.86 -3.38 -3.14
CA TRP A 97 -6.70 -4.14 -3.60
C TRP A 97 -6.87 -4.74 -5.01
N THR A 98 -8.04 -5.32 -5.33
CA THR A 98 -8.26 -5.87 -6.69
C THR A 98 -8.26 -4.79 -7.78
N THR A 99 -8.63 -3.55 -7.45
CA THR A 99 -8.59 -2.42 -8.39
C THR A 99 -7.21 -1.76 -8.49
N LEU A 100 -6.40 -1.82 -7.43
CA LEU A 100 -5.05 -1.25 -7.38
C LEU A 100 -3.97 -2.17 -7.97
N VAL A 101 -4.17 -3.49 -7.90
CA VAL A 101 -3.22 -4.51 -8.40
C VAL A 101 -3.42 -4.81 -9.90
N ARG A 102 -4.44 -4.24 -10.55
CA ARG A 102 -4.73 -4.44 -11.97
C ARG A 102 -4.21 -3.28 -12.82
#